data_AF-A0AAQ3KP31-F1
#
_entry.id   AF-A0AAQ3KP31-F1
#
_cell.length_a   1.000
_cell.length_b   1.000
_cell.length_c   1.000
_cell.angle_alpha   90.00
_cell.angle_beta   90.00
_cell.angle_gamma   90.00
#
_symmetry.space_group_name_H-M   'P 1'
#
loop_
_entity.id
_entity.type
_entity.pdbx_description
1 polymer ?
#
loop_
_entity_poly.entity_id
_entity_poly.type
_entity_poly.pdbx_seq_one_letter_code
_entity_poly.pdbx_strand_id
1 'polypeptide(L)'
;MSALKFCREWRVSFFLIFSPPKSSSSSSSWYFVLPLLLCFFSNNVLYPREDREQRLLLFACRNCDHQEIAEDLCVYEMKIDHSVSKRSQVLRDEAADPALPRTRNIRCSNCNHPEAVFFQAPSKGEEGMALFFICCNPNCGHRWRD
;
A
#
# COMPACT_ATOMS: atom_id res chain seq x y z
N MET A 1 -19.41 -25.55 -9.75
CA MET A 1 -20.08 -24.59 -10.66
C MET A 1 -20.13 -23.25 -9.95
N SER A 2 -19.04 -22.47 -10.05
CA SER A 2 -18.94 -21.17 -9.39
C SER A 2 -19.85 -20.18 -10.10
N ALA A 3 -20.76 -19.59 -9.34
CA ALA A 3 -21.67 -18.56 -9.81
C ALA A 3 -20.84 -17.35 -10.27
N LEU A 4 -20.78 -17.16 -11.58
CA LEU A 4 -20.45 -15.87 -12.19
C LEU A 4 -21.45 -14.86 -11.65
N LYS A 5 -21.08 -14.11 -10.62
CA LYS A 5 -21.79 -12.90 -10.21
C LYS A 5 -21.58 -11.88 -11.31
N PHE A 6 -22.34 -12.02 -12.39
CA PHE A 6 -22.62 -10.94 -13.33
C PHE A 6 -23.33 -9.86 -12.51
N CYS A 7 -22.54 -8.90 -12.02
CA CYS A 7 -23.01 -7.73 -11.31
C CYS A 7 -23.80 -6.87 -12.31
N ARG A 8 -25.08 -7.23 -12.48
CA ARG A 8 -26.07 -6.38 -13.14
C ARG A 8 -26.14 -5.09 -12.33
N GLU A 9 -26.01 -3.96 -13.03
CA GLU A 9 -26.05 -2.57 -12.52
C GLU A 9 -24.70 -1.87 -12.32
N TRP A 10 -23.86 -1.84 -13.38
CA TRP A 10 -22.93 -0.72 -13.56
C TRP A 10 -23.65 0.47 -14.21
N ARG A 11 -24.58 1.10 -13.47
CA ARG A 11 -24.86 2.52 -13.69
C ARG A 11 -23.68 3.31 -13.13
N VAL A 12 -22.56 3.32 -13.85
CA VAL A 12 -21.46 4.25 -13.58
C VAL A 12 -21.92 5.62 -14.08
N SER A 13 -22.80 6.25 -13.31
CA SER A 13 -23.00 7.68 -13.43
C SER A 13 -21.68 8.34 -13.06
N PHE A 14 -21.03 8.85 -14.11
CA PHE A 14 -20.21 10.05 -14.16
C PHE A 14 -20.32 10.93 -12.90
N PHE A 15 -19.16 11.42 -12.44
CA PHE A 15 -18.92 12.24 -11.24
C PHE A 15 -18.70 11.47 -9.95
N LEU A 16 -17.43 11.22 -9.61
CA LEU A 16 -16.90 11.63 -8.30
C LEU A 16 -15.46 12.12 -8.47
N ILE A 17 -15.34 13.44 -8.53
CA ILE A 17 -14.23 14.18 -7.95
C ILE A 17 -14.15 13.72 -6.49
N PHE A 18 -13.15 12.94 -6.11
CA PHE A 18 -12.87 12.72 -4.69
C PHE A 18 -12.02 13.89 -4.19
N SER A 19 -12.70 14.90 -3.64
CA SER A 19 -12.09 15.76 -2.63
C SER A 19 -11.61 14.87 -1.47
N PRO A 20 -10.37 15.03 -0.99
CA PRO A 20 -9.89 14.25 0.16
C PRO A 20 -10.73 14.59 1.40
N PRO A 21 -11.16 13.59 2.20
CA PRO A 21 -11.84 13.86 3.46
C PRO A 21 -10.89 14.59 4.41
N LYS A 22 -11.30 15.80 4.84
CA LYS A 22 -10.71 16.49 5.97
C LYS A 22 -11.21 15.84 7.26
N SER A 23 -10.44 14.94 7.87
CA SER A 23 -10.49 14.76 9.33
C SER A 23 -9.33 13.93 9.88
N SER A 24 -8.61 14.57 10.80
CA SER A 24 -7.96 14.03 12.00
C SER A 24 -7.31 12.65 11.94
N SER A 25 -5.98 12.67 11.91
CA SER A 25 -5.10 11.78 12.71
C SER A 25 -5.46 10.29 12.75
N SER A 26 -5.50 9.65 11.60
CA SER A 26 -5.10 8.24 11.51
C SER A 26 -4.70 7.93 10.09
N SER A 27 -3.43 7.58 9.91
CA SER A 27 -2.82 7.27 8.63
C SER A 27 -3.31 5.90 8.15
N SER A 28 -4.57 5.81 7.74
CA SER A 28 -5.11 4.73 6.93
C SER A 28 -4.56 4.91 5.52
N SER A 29 -3.65 4.02 5.13
CA SER A 29 -3.05 4.07 3.81
C SER A 29 -4.03 3.45 2.82
N TRP A 30 -4.75 4.30 2.11
CA TRP A 30 -5.65 3.89 1.04
C TRP A 30 -4.81 3.43 -0.14
N TYR A 31 -4.62 2.13 -0.30
CA TYR A 31 -4.00 1.58 -1.51
C TYR A 31 -5.13 1.15 -2.45
N PHE A 32 -5.24 1.83 -3.58
CA PHE A 32 -6.04 1.36 -4.71
C PHE A 32 -5.32 0.15 -5.30
N VAL A 33 -5.91 -1.04 -5.23
CA VAL A 33 -5.29 -2.27 -5.75
C VAL A 33 -5.76 -2.54 -7.17
N LEU A 34 -5.63 -1.52 -8.03
CA LEU A 34 -5.75 -1.71 -9.47
C LEU A 34 -4.49 -1.22 -10.15
N PRO A 35 -3.87 -2.06 -11.00
CA PRO A 35 -2.79 -1.60 -11.84
C PRO A 35 -3.30 -0.42 -12.69
N LEU A 36 -2.63 0.71 -12.57
CA LEU A 36 -2.90 1.88 -13.40
C LEU A 36 -2.45 1.56 -14.83
N LEU A 37 -3.41 1.33 -15.73
CA LEU A 37 -3.11 1.08 -17.14
C LEU A 37 -2.95 2.42 -17.88
N LEU A 38 -1.89 2.49 -18.69
CA LEU A 38 -1.52 3.68 -19.46
C LEU A 38 -1.62 3.37 -20.95
N CYS A 39 -2.17 4.31 -21.71
CA CYS A 39 -2.20 4.22 -23.17
C CYS A 39 -0.78 4.33 -23.74
N PHE A 40 -0.42 3.40 -24.63
CA PHE A 40 0.86 3.41 -25.35
C PHE A 40 1.12 4.70 -26.15
N PHE A 41 0.10 5.27 -26.79
CA PHE A 41 0.28 6.41 -27.69
C PHE A 41 0.32 7.77 -26.98
N SER A 42 -0.44 7.93 -25.89
CA SER A 42 -0.63 9.25 -25.27
C SER A 42 -0.20 9.31 -23.81
N ASN A 43 0.25 8.19 -23.21
CA ASN A 43 0.55 8.08 -21.77
C ASN A 43 -0.58 8.59 -20.86
N ASN A 44 -1.82 8.58 -21.35
CA ASN A 44 -3.00 8.91 -20.55
C ASN A 44 -3.53 7.65 -19.89
N VAL A 45 -4.17 7.82 -18.74
CA VAL A 45 -4.82 6.73 -18.01
C VAL A 45 -5.98 6.17 -18.84
N LEU A 46 -6.06 4.84 -18.94
CA LEU A 46 -7.19 4.15 -19.55
C LEU A 46 -8.35 4.04 -18.57
N TYR A 47 -9.58 4.22 -19.07
CA TYR A 47 -10.80 4.16 -18.28
C TYR A 47 -11.61 2.91 -18.61
N PRO A 48 -12.24 2.28 -17.61
CA PRO A 48 -13.12 1.14 -17.83
C PRO A 48 -14.33 1.54 -18.67
N ARG A 49 -14.65 0.72 -19.67
CA ARG A 49 -15.77 0.88 -20.62
C ARG A 49 -16.38 -0.49 -20.90
N GLU A 50 -17.70 -0.58 -20.93
CA GLU A 50 -18.42 -1.81 -21.27
C GLU A 50 -18.62 -1.92 -22.79
N ASP A 51 -18.30 -3.07 -23.37
CA ASP A 51 -18.80 -3.50 -24.68
C ASP A 51 -20.07 -4.34 -24.48
N ARG A 52 -21.21 -3.80 -24.91
CA ARG A 52 -22.53 -4.41 -24.72
C ARG A 52 -22.80 -5.59 -25.65
N GLU A 53 -22.18 -5.62 -26.82
CA GLU A 53 -22.43 -6.67 -27.81
C GLU A 53 -21.73 -7.94 -27.39
N GLN A 54 -20.46 -7.82 -27.00
CA GLN A 54 -19.63 -8.94 -26.57
C GLN A 54 -19.72 -9.21 -25.06
N ARG A 55 -20.33 -8.29 -24.28
CA ARG A 55 -20.42 -8.32 -22.82
C ARG A 55 -19.05 -8.42 -22.15
N LEU A 56 -18.09 -7.67 -22.68
CA LEU A 56 -16.71 -7.62 -22.19
C LEU A 56 -16.42 -6.26 -21.55
N LEU A 57 -15.52 -6.27 -20.58
CA LEU A 57 -14.94 -5.05 -20.01
C LEU A 57 -13.72 -4.66 -20.84
N LEU A 58 -13.69 -3.40 -21.27
CA LEU A 58 -12.60 -2.78 -22.01
C LEU A 58 -11.98 -1.65 -21.19
N PHE A 59 -10.71 -1.36 -21.45
CA PHE A 59 -10.02 -0.16 -21.00
C PHE A 59 -9.76 0.75 -22.19
N ALA A 60 -10.34 1.96 -22.20
CA ALA A 60 -10.31 2.88 -23.32
C ALA A 60 -9.69 4.23 -22.94
N CYS A 61 -8.89 4.79 -23.85
CA CYS A 61 -8.37 6.15 -23.71
C CYS A 61 -9.45 7.20 -24.03
N ARG A 62 -9.37 8.39 -23.41
CA ARG A 62 -10.25 9.52 -23.74
C ARG A 62 -9.73 10.41 -24.86
N ASN A 63 -8.42 10.36 -25.12
CA ASN A 63 -7.73 11.25 -26.04
C ASN A 63 -7.41 10.58 -27.39
N CYS A 64 -7.57 9.27 -27.51
CA CYS A 64 -7.35 8.50 -28.73
C CYS A 64 -8.27 7.28 -28.78
N ASP A 65 -8.32 6.58 -29.92
CA ASP A 65 -9.19 5.41 -30.14
C ASP A 65 -8.61 4.09 -29.60
N HIS A 66 -7.55 4.17 -28.78
CA HIS A 66 -6.91 3.01 -28.18
C HIS A 66 -7.82 2.32 -27.16
N GLN A 67 -7.98 1.00 -27.30
CA GLN A 67 -8.83 0.16 -26.48
C GLN A 67 -8.17 -1.20 -26.23
N GLU A 68 -8.28 -1.70 -25.01
CA GLU A 68 -7.73 -2.99 -24.59
C GLU A 68 -8.78 -3.82 -23.85
N ILE A 69 -8.72 -5.14 -23.96
CA ILE A 69 -9.63 -6.04 -23.23
C ILE A 69 -9.10 -6.19 -21.81
N ALA A 70 -9.97 -6.05 -20.81
CA ALA A 70 -9.59 -6.24 -19.43
C ALA A 70 -9.33 -7.73 -19.14
N GLU A 71 -8.16 -8.04 -18.57
CA GLU A 71 -7.85 -9.40 -18.07
C GLU A 71 -8.65 -9.74 -16.82
N ASP A 72 -8.91 -8.73 -15.98
CA ASP A 72 -9.63 -8.86 -14.72
C ASP A 72 -10.90 -8.00 -14.73
N LEU A 73 -11.98 -8.53 -14.16
CA LEU A 73 -13.29 -7.85 -14.14
C LEU A 73 -13.46 -6.90 -12.95
N CYS A 74 -12.50 -6.90 -12.02
CA CYS A 74 -12.52 -6.04 -10.86
C CYS A 74 -12.12 -4.61 -11.25
N VAL A 75 -13.10 -3.70 -11.38
CA VAL A 75 -12.86 -2.28 -11.74
C VAL A 75 -12.47 -1.42 -10.54
N TYR A 76 -12.83 -1.84 -9.32
CA TYR A 76 -12.45 -1.15 -8.09
C TYR A 76 -12.54 -2.10 -6.90
N GLU A 77 -11.50 -2.10 -6.07
CA GLU A 77 -11.51 -2.76 -4.78
C GLU A 77 -10.99 -1.79 -3.71
N MET A 78 -11.79 -1.59 -2.67
CA MET A 78 -11.37 -0.87 -1.47
C MET A 78 -10.92 -1.88 -0.42
N LYS A 79 -9.61 -2.07 -0.26
CA LYS A 79 -9.07 -2.86 0.84
C LYS A 79 -8.88 -1.97 2.07
N ILE A 80 -9.63 -2.26 3.12
CA ILE A 80 -9.44 -1.64 4.43
C ILE A 80 -8.54 -2.57 5.25
N ASP A 81 -7.22 -2.38 5.11
CA ASP A 81 -6.26 -3.10 5.93
C ASP A 81 -6.17 -2.45 7.32
N HIS A 82 -6.82 -3.08 8.30
CA HIS A 82 -6.61 -2.75 9.72
C HIS A 82 -5.26 -3.23 10.23
N SER A 83 -4.66 -4.24 9.57
CA SER A 83 -3.28 -4.64 9.78
C SER A 83 -2.36 -3.70 9.05
N VAL A 84 -2.01 -2.59 9.70
CA VAL A 84 -0.84 -1.83 9.30
C VAL A 84 0.40 -2.60 9.76
N SER A 85 0.64 -3.75 9.12
CA SER A 85 2.00 -4.08 8.72
C SER A 85 2.38 -3.12 7.60
N LYS A 86 2.38 -1.80 7.88
CA LYS A 86 3.35 -0.93 7.25
C LYS A 86 4.67 -1.54 7.69
N ARG A 87 5.25 -2.36 6.83
CA ARG A 87 6.62 -2.08 6.43
C ARG A 87 6.58 -0.62 5.99
N SER A 88 6.68 0.30 6.96
CA SER A 88 7.13 1.66 6.69
C SER A 88 8.30 1.44 5.77
N GLN A 89 8.22 1.94 4.53
CA GLN A 89 9.23 1.72 3.50
C GLN A 89 10.56 1.73 4.20
N VAL A 90 11.14 0.54 4.34
CA VAL A 90 12.16 0.26 5.32
C VAL A 90 13.35 1.07 4.84
N LEU A 91 13.49 2.29 5.35
CA LEU A 91 14.67 3.09 5.13
C LEU A 91 15.77 2.22 5.72
N ARG A 92 16.65 1.76 4.84
CA ARG A 92 17.75 0.84 5.18
C ARG A 92 18.57 1.36 6.36
N ASP A 93 18.55 2.68 6.53
CA ASP A 93 19.51 3.42 7.34
C ASP A 93 18.88 4.17 8.53
N GLU A 94 17.78 3.68 9.12
CA GLU A 94 17.31 4.21 10.42
C GLU A 94 18.42 4.12 11.49
N ALA A 95 19.27 3.10 11.45
CA ALA A 95 20.42 2.99 12.36
C ALA A 95 21.51 4.05 12.14
N ALA A 96 21.58 4.65 10.94
CA ALA A 96 22.54 5.68 10.60
C ALA A 96 22.13 7.06 11.10
N ASP A 97 20.85 7.26 11.43
CA ASP A 97 20.35 8.53 11.94
C ASP A 97 20.98 8.85 13.32
N PRO A 98 21.82 9.90 13.42
CA PRO A 98 22.44 10.28 14.68
C PRO A 98 21.44 10.88 15.68
N ALA A 99 20.22 11.23 15.25
CA ALA A 99 19.19 11.76 16.12
C ALA A 99 18.48 10.67 16.94
N LEU A 100 18.63 9.39 16.58
CA LEU A 100 17.99 8.29 17.28
C LEU A 100 18.82 7.81 18.49
N PRO A 101 18.18 7.51 19.63
CA PRO A 101 18.88 7.07 20.82
C PRO A 101 19.43 5.65 20.66
N ARG A 102 20.64 5.43 21.19
CA ARG A 102 21.37 4.15 21.12
C ARG A 102 21.56 3.59 22.52
N THR A 103 21.46 2.27 22.63
CA THR A 103 21.73 1.53 23.87
C THR A 103 22.81 0.47 23.64
N ARG A 104 23.63 0.23 24.67
CA ARG A 104 24.65 -0.82 24.71
C ARG A 104 24.30 -2.01 25.59
N ASN A 105 23.14 -1.94 26.23
CA ASN A 105 22.71 -2.94 27.22
C ASN A 105 22.08 -4.17 26.55
N ILE A 106 21.74 -4.06 25.27
CA ILE A 106 21.02 -5.08 24.51
C ILE A 106 21.88 -5.46 23.31
N ARG A 107 22.10 -6.76 23.14
CA ARG A 107 22.88 -7.32 22.03
C ARG A 107 21.96 -7.86 20.96
N CYS A 108 22.36 -7.71 19.70
CA CYS A 108 21.61 -8.25 18.58
C CYS A 108 21.59 -9.78 18.61
N SER A 109 20.41 -10.41 18.54
CA SER A 109 20.27 -11.88 18.53
C SER A 109 20.92 -12.56 17.33
N ASN A 110 21.15 -11.82 16.23
CA ASN A 110 21.68 -12.39 14.98
C ASN A 110 23.21 -12.28 14.87
N CYS A 111 23.78 -11.12 15.20
CA CYS A 111 25.23 -10.86 15.03
C CYS A 111 25.97 -10.55 16.33
N ASN A 112 25.29 -10.57 17.48
CA ASN A 112 25.83 -10.27 18.81
C ASN A 112 26.52 -8.90 18.93
N HIS A 113 26.19 -7.96 18.04
CA HIS A 113 26.70 -6.60 18.10
C HIS A 113 26.19 -5.91 19.37
N PRO A 114 27.06 -5.19 20.12
CA PRO A 114 26.72 -4.61 21.41
C PRO A 114 25.96 -3.29 21.32
N GLU A 115 25.74 -2.73 20.13
CA GLU A 115 24.98 -1.48 19.97
C GLU A 115 23.72 -1.67 19.13
N ALA A 116 22.61 -1.12 19.63
CA ALA A 116 21.33 -1.05 18.94
C ALA A 116 20.69 0.34 19.13
N VAL A 117 20.02 0.82 18.09
CA VAL A 117 19.09 1.96 18.15
C VAL A 117 17.75 1.46 18.69
N PHE A 118 17.07 2.26 19.49
CA PHE A 118 15.73 1.95 19.96
C PHE A 118 14.78 3.12 19.78
N PHE A 119 13.49 2.84 19.63
CA PHE A 119 12.43 3.84 19.65
C PHE A 119 11.13 3.23 20.16
N GLN A 120 10.31 4.08 20.77
CA GLN A 120 8.97 3.70 21.21
C GLN A 120 7.97 4.05 20.12
N ALA A 121 7.13 3.08 19.76
CA ALA A 121 6.01 3.32 18.87
C ALA A 121 4.78 2.60 19.42
N PRO A 122 3.57 3.17 19.21
CA PRO A 122 2.34 2.50 19.64
C PRO A 122 2.22 1.14 18.94
N SER A 123 2.00 0.07 19.70
CA SER A 123 1.61 -1.22 19.12
C SER A 123 0.16 -1.12 18.67
N LYS A 124 -0.12 -1.40 17.39
CA LYS A 124 -1.49 -1.33 16.89
C LYS A 124 -2.31 -2.50 17.44
N GLY A 125 -3.33 -2.19 18.24
CA GLY A 125 -4.28 -3.17 18.79
C GLY A 125 -4.21 -3.31 20.31
N GLU A 126 -3.19 -2.74 20.96
CA GLU A 126 -3.06 -2.71 22.42
C GLU A 126 -2.94 -1.24 22.87
N GLU A 127 -3.48 -0.90 24.03
CA GLU A 127 -3.26 0.40 24.68
C GLU A 127 -1.84 0.46 25.30
N GLY A 128 -0.81 0.13 24.50
CA GLY A 128 0.57 -0.04 24.93
C GLY A 128 1.57 0.58 23.96
N MET A 129 2.64 1.17 24.50
CA MET A 129 3.82 1.56 23.73
C MET A 129 4.78 0.38 23.69
N ALA A 130 5.16 -0.08 22.50
CA ALA A 130 6.16 -1.13 22.33
C ALA A 130 7.53 -0.54 22.01
N LEU A 131 8.58 -1.18 22.49
CA LEU A 131 9.97 -0.84 22.16
C LEU A 131 10.41 -1.62 20.94
N PHE A 132 10.92 -0.90 19.94
CA PHE A 132 11.54 -1.47 18.75
C PHE A 132 13.04 -1.26 18.79
N PHE A 133 13.79 -2.27 18.40
CA PHE A 133 15.25 -2.26 18.35
C PHE A 133 15.75 -2.51 16.94
N ILE A 134 16.85 -1.83 16.57
CA ILE A 134 17.55 -1.99 15.30
C ILE A 134 19.04 -2.13 15.56
N CYS A 135 19.67 -3.17 15.03
CA CYS A 135 21.11 -3.38 15.14
C CYS A 135 21.91 -2.33 14.34
N CYS A 136 22.93 -1.72 14.98
CA CYS A 136 23.80 -0.72 14.33
C CYS A 136 24.84 -1.30 13.36
N ASN A 137 24.95 -2.63 13.24
CA ASN A 137 25.89 -3.24 12.31
C ASN A 137 25.35 -3.12 10.87
N PRO A 138 26.07 -2.43 9.94
CA PRO A 138 25.63 -2.22 8.56
C PRO A 138 25.41 -3.53 7.80
N ASN A 139 26.08 -4.62 8.21
CA ASN A 139 25.94 -5.94 7.60
C ASN A 139 24.79 -6.77 8.20
N CYS A 140 24.15 -6.31 9.28
CA CYS A 140 23.10 -7.06 9.97
C CYS A 140 21.73 -6.40 9.81
N GLY A 141 21.59 -5.14 10.23
CA GLY A 141 20.32 -4.39 10.18
C GLY A 141 19.12 -5.11 10.83
N HIS A 142 19.35 -6.08 11.71
CA HIS A 142 18.30 -6.89 12.32
C HIS A 142 17.40 -6.02 13.20
N ARG A 143 16.09 -6.24 13.10
CA ARG A 143 15.06 -5.47 13.81
C ARG A 143 14.20 -6.41 14.63
N TRP A 144 13.97 -6.08 15.88
CA TRP A 144 13.15 -6.90 16.78
C TRP A 144 12.35 -6.01 17.74
N ARG A 145 11.35 -6.62 18.39
CA ARG A 145 10.49 -6.00 19.39
C ARG A 145 10.77 -6.64 20.74
N ASP A 146 10.67 -5.86 21.81
CA ASP A 146 10.49 -6.33 23.19
C ASP A 146 9.03 -6.13 23.63
#